data_AF-A0A9X2NWQ5-F1
#
_entry.id   AF-A0A9X2NWQ5-F1
#
_cell.length_a   1.000
_cell.length_b   1.000
_cell.length_c   1.000
_cell.angle_alpha   90.00
_cell.angle_beta   90.00
_cell.angle_gamma   90.00
#
_symmetry.space_group_name_H-M   'P 1'
#
loop_
_entity.id
_entity.type
_entity.pdbx_description
1 polymer ?
#
loop_
_entity_poly.entity_id
_entity_poly.type
_entity_poly.pdbx_seq_one_letter_code
_entity_poly.pdbx_strand_id
1 'polypeptide(L)'
;MNVKRNLAALLFLLWMSVGLCAAQNQEGLKVHYLGANHSLIQVVSPRKYLLLPVEEAASEATIHVLVNNKVERTLTVRLAMNRVDYWVPFDLAPYETGKVSLDVHTGNSRANVRDAMEDACWSDICLSDTFDASNSEAFRPLFHHTPRYGWMNDPNGMFYKDGVYHLCFQYNPYGSMWGNLSWGHSTSTDLVNWKAEEPVLVPDGLGMIFSGSCVVDKENTAGFGKDAVVAIYTSAGASQIQSLAYSLDNGRTFKTYENNPIITSDKECRDPNMFWHAESGRWILVLAAALEREMWIYSSPDLKNWKKESSFGRGYGCQEGVWECPDLMQLPVRGTDEKKWVLICNINPGGPFGGSAAQYFVGDFDGKTFTCDTKPEVTKWMDYGKDHYATVSWSNAPDDRHTVIAWMSNWQYANNVPTKQYRSANSLPRDLGLYKVGDGDYYLTTVPAPETLALRGKKTMDYGAFSVGKNGVAKKLPVANNGICEVNLELDARTAGKVNITLSNPKGEQTVLTYNLTDNSFGMDRTRSGLTDFSKDFPAITLAPAPQGRKQHLRLFIDRCSIEAFDGEGRFVMTNLVFPTEPYTTLSISTDKGRCRVGNLTVYPLEVENNLTIKKNIVK
;
A
#
# COMPACT_ATOMS: atom_id res chain seq x y z
N MET A 1 -80.37 -46.19 18.02
CA MET A 1 -80.18 -45.63 19.38
C MET A 1 -78.79 -45.99 19.87
N ASN A 2 -78.05 -44.96 20.28
CA ASN A 2 -76.85 -44.93 21.14
C ASN A 2 -75.50 -45.42 20.57
N VAL A 3 -74.93 -44.51 19.77
CA VAL A 3 -73.55 -43.96 19.75
C VAL A 3 -72.42 -44.84 20.30
N LYS A 4 -71.56 -45.24 19.37
CA LYS A 4 -70.33 -46.03 19.53
C LYS A 4 -69.11 -45.14 19.85
N ARG A 5 -68.30 -45.66 20.78
CA ARG A 5 -66.83 -45.81 20.78
C ARG A 5 -65.92 -44.56 20.78
N ASN A 6 -65.19 -44.45 21.90
CA ASN A 6 -63.84 -43.92 22.01
C ASN A 6 -62.85 -44.64 21.08
N LEU A 7 -62.07 -43.86 20.31
CA LEU A 7 -60.61 -43.90 20.07
C LEU A 7 -60.32 -43.38 18.66
N ALA A 8 -59.87 -42.13 18.55
CA ALA A 8 -58.96 -41.66 17.50
C ALA A 8 -58.42 -40.29 17.91
N ALA A 9 -57.20 -40.31 18.43
CA ALA A 9 -56.36 -39.14 18.54
C ALA A 9 -55.86 -38.70 17.16
N LEU A 10 -55.39 -37.46 17.08
CA LEU A 10 -54.67 -36.81 15.97
C LEU A 10 -55.48 -36.49 14.70
N LEU A 11 -56.01 -35.27 14.66
CA LEU A 11 -56.18 -34.50 13.42
C LEU A 11 -56.25 -33.00 13.75
N PHE A 12 -55.12 -32.43 14.14
CA PHE A 12 -54.81 -31.04 13.80
C PHE A 12 -53.66 -31.11 12.80
N LEU A 13 -53.99 -30.92 11.52
CA LEU A 13 -53.01 -30.75 10.46
C LEU A 13 -52.13 -29.56 10.81
N LEU A 14 -50.88 -29.87 11.14
CA LEU A 14 -49.77 -28.95 11.03
C LEU A 14 -49.62 -28.63 9.52
N TRP A 15 -50.11 -27.47 9.08
CA TRP A 15 -49.56 -26.85 7.87
C TRP A 15 -48.17 -26.32 8.22
N MET A 16 -47.20 -27.24 8.30
CA MET A 16 -45.80 -26.87 8.09
C MET A 16 -45.66 -26.60 6.60
N SER A 17 -45.61 -25.31 6.26
CA SER A 17 -45.05 -24.85 5.01
C SER A 17 -43.61 -25.34 4.91
N VAL A 18 -43.40 -26.49 4.27
CA VAL A 18 -42.09 -26.86 3.75
C VAL A 18 -41.82 -25.88 2.62
N GLY A 19 -41.12 -24.78 2.94
CA GLY A 19 -40.56 -23.90 1.92
C GLY A 19 -39.55 -24.72 1.12
N LEU A 20 -39.96 -25.17 -0.07
CA LEU A 20 -39.02 -25.69 -1.07
C LEU A 20 -37.98 -24.60 -1.33
N CYS A 21 -36.75 -24.82 -0.86
CA CYS A 21 -35.60 -24.01 -1.23
C CYS A 21 -35.41 -24.19 -2.74
N ALA A 22 -35.83 -23.19 -3.52
CA ALA A 22 -35.65 -23.20 -4.96
C ALA A 22 -34.16 -22.99 -5.26
N ALA A 23 -33.54 -23.92 -6.00
CA ALA A 23 -32.20 -23.71 -6.51
C ALA A 23 -32.26 -22.87 -7.79
N GLN A 24 -31.40 -21.85 -7.89
CA GLN A 24 -31.17 -21.16 -9.16
C GLN A 24 -29.99 -21.84 -9.87
N ASN A 25 -30.21 -22.27 -11.10
CA ASN A 25 -29.15 -22.81 -11.95
C ASN A 25 -28.59 -21.68 -12.80
N GLN A 26 -27.34 -21.32 -12.53
CA GLN A 26 -26.50 -20.61 -13.50
C GLN A 26 -25.59 -21.64 -14.18
N GLU A 27 -25.03 -21.31 -15.33
CA GLU A 27 -24.19 -22.24 -16.08
C GLU A 27 -23.04 -22.79 -15.20
N GLY A 28 -23.10 -24.08 -14.87
CA GLY A 28 -22.10 -24.76 -14.03
C GLY A 28 -22.20 -24.49 -12.51
N LEU A 29 -23.18 -23.73 -12.03
CA LEU A 29 -23.38 -23.42 -10.60
C LEU A 29 -24.79 -23.82 -10.13
N LYS A 30 -24.87 -24.32 -8.89
CA LYS A 30 -26.15 -24.53 -8.19
C LYS A 30 -26.14 -23.78 -6.86
N VAL A 31 -27.00 -22.77 -6.75
CA VAL A 31 -27.16 -21.98 -5.52
C VAL A 31 -28.33 -22.52 -4.71
N HIS A 32 -28.11 -22.85 -3.44
CA HIS A 32 -29.13 -23.27 -2.49
C HIS A 32 -29.27 -22.22 -1.40
N TYR A 33 -30.49 -21.77 -1.12
CA TYR A 33 -30.78 -20.79 -0.07
C TYR A 33 -31.25 -21.52 1.19
N LEU A 34 -30.36 -21.67 2.18
CA LEU A 34 -30.58 -22.48 3.37
C LEU A 34 -31.23 -21.69 4.52
N GLY A 35 -31.15 -20.36 4.46
CA GLY A 35 -31.81 -19.44 5.37
C GLY A 35 -31.68 -17.99 4.90
N ALA A 36 -32.25 -17.05 5.66
CA ALA A 36 -32.23 -15.63 5.32
C ALA A 36 -30.79 -15.06 5.19
N ASN A 37 -29.82 -15.70 5.81
CA ASN A 37 -28.41 -15.29 5.86
C ASN A 37 -27.43 -16.42 5.51
N HIS A 38 -27.92 -17.53 4.95
CA HIS A 38 -27.14 -18.73 4.73
C HIS A 38 -27.45 -19.31 3.35
N SER A 39 -26.43 -19.37 2.49
CA SER A 39 -26.51 -19.92 1.15
C SER A 39 -25.37 -20.89 0.90
N LEU A 40 -25.59 -21.90 0.06
CA LEU A 40 -24.57 -22.86 -0.38
C LEU A 40 -24.47 -22.83 -1.90
N ILE A 41 -23.29 -22.52 -2.42
CA ILE A 41 -23.00 -22.57 -3.87
C ILE A 41 -22.25 -23.88 -4.14
N GLN A 42 -22.76 -24.70 -5.04
CA GLN A 42 -22.06 -25.90 -5.52
C GLN A 42 -21.50 -25.64 -6.91
N VAL A 43 -20.19 -25.85 -7.07
CA VAL A 43 -19.53 -25.78 -8.38
C VAL A 43 -19.69 -27.13 -9.07
N VAL A 44 -20.48 -27.19 -10.15
CA VAL A 44 -20.84 -28.43 -10.87
C VAL A 44 -19.91 -28.66 -12.05
N SER A 45 -19.60 -27.61 -12.80
CA SER A 45 -18.74 -27.65 -13.99
C SER A 45 -17.66 -26.57 -13.85
N PRO A 46 -16.57 -26.81 -13.10
CA PRO A 46 -15.60 -25.78 -12.78
C PRO A 46 -14.95 -25.20 -14.04
N ARG A 47 -14.74 -23.88 -14.00
CA ARG A 47 -13.82 -23.14 -14.87
C ARG A 47 -12.69 -22.59 -14.00
N LYS A 48 -11.74 -21.86 -14.58
CA LYS A 48 -10.60 -21.32 -13.81
C LYS A 48 -11.01 -20.46 -12.62
N TYR A 49 -12.02 -19.59 -12.79
CA TYR A 49 -12.46 -18.63 -11.79
C TYR A 49 -13.94 -18.76 -11.47
N LEU A 50 -14.29 -18.54 -10.20
CA LEU A 50 -15.61 -18.09 -9.77
C LEU A 50 -15.53 -16.57 -9.58
N LEU A 51 -16.27 -15.81 -10.37
CA LEU A 51 -16.33 -14.35 -10.28
C LEU A 51 -17.38 -13.95 -9.24
N LEU A 52 -16.93 -13.35 -8.14
CA LEU A 52 -17.76 -12.92 -7.02
C LEU A 52 -18.17 -11.45 -7.23
N PRO A 53 -19.48 -11.13 -7.35
CA PRO A 53 -19.95 -9.75 -7.50
C PRO A 53 -19.88 -9.02 -6.16
N VAL A 54 -19.31 -7.81 -6.16
CA VAL A 54 -19.05 -7.00 -4.96
C VAL A 54 -19.83 -5.68 -4.99
N GLU A 55 -20.34 -5.27 -3.84
CA GLU A 55 -20.86 -3.92 -3.58
C GLU A 55 -20.11 -3.32 -2.38
N GLU A 56 -19.43 -2.18 -2.54
CA GLU A 56 -18.57 -1.64 -1.47
C GLU A 56 -19.36 -1.30 -0.20
N ALA A 57 -20.60 -0.86 -0.36
CA ALA A 57 -21.47 -0.47 0.73
C ALA A 57 -22.13 -1.66 1.45
N ALA A 58 -22.02 -2.87 0.91
CA ALA A 58 -22.59 -4.07 1.52
C ALA A 58 -21.78 -4.52 2.75
N SER A 59 -22.45 -5.24 3.66
CA SER A 59 -21.79 -5.92 4.78
C SER A 59 -20.92 -7.08 4.28
N GLU A 60 -19.92 -7.46 5.06
CA GLU A 60 -19.10 -8.63 4.74
C GLU A 60 -19.88 -9.92 4.92
N ALA A 61 -19.76 -10.80 3.94
CA ALA A 61 -20.13 -12.20 4.01
C ALA A 61 -18.90 -13.04 4.33
N THR A 62 -19.04 -14.02 5.21
CA THR A 62 -18.04 -15.06 5.43
C THR A 62 -18.31 -16.21 4.48
N ILE A 63 -17.27 -16.69 3.80
CA ILE A 63 -17.34 -17.81 2.86
C ILE A 63 -16.39 -18.89 3.34
N HIS A 64 -16.94 -20.05 3.70
CA HIS A 64 -16.14 -21.25 3.91
C HIS A 64 -16.06 -22.02 2.58
N VAL A 65 -14.85 -22.10 2.04
CA VAL A 65 -14.55 -22.90 0.84
C VAL A 65 -14.42 -24.34 1.28
N LEU A 66 -15.34 -25.18 0.80
CA LEU A 66 -15.41 -26.60 1.10
C LEU A 66 -14.85 -27.40 -0.07
N VAL A 67 -13.88 -28.27 0.20
CA VAL A 67 -13.38 -29.28 -0.76
C VAL A 67 -13.73 -30.66 -0.22
N ASN A 68 -14.56 -31.40 -0.95
CA ASN A 68 -15.06 -32.71 -0.50
C ASN A 68 -15.69 -32.64 0.91
N ASN A 69 -16.48 -31.59 1.16
CA ASN A 69 -17.15 -31.27 2.44
C ASN A 69 -16.23 -30.97 3.63
N LYS A 70 -14.95 -30.67 3.39
CA LYS A 70 -14.03 -30.17 4.42
C LYS A 70 -13.74 -28.70 4.18
N VAL A 71 -13.73 -27.90 5.25
CA VAL A 71 -13.32 -26.49 5.18
C VAL A 71 -11.83 -26.45 4.85
N GLU A 72 -11.51 -25.92 3.69
CA GLU A 72 -10.14 -25.76 3.19
C GLU A 72 -9.63 -24.35 3.47
N ARG A 73 -10.50 -23.34 3.30
CA ARG A 73 -10.19 -21.94 3.58
C ARG A 73 -11.45 -21.17 3.96
N THR A 74 -11.28 -20.12 4.75
CA THR A 74 -12.32 -19.12 5.03
C THR A 74 -11.86 -17.77 4.51
N LEU A 75 -12.75 -17.02 3.88
CA LEU A 75 -12.51 -15.66 3.38
C LEU A 75 -13.73 -14.78 3.60
N THR A 76 -13.55 -13.46 3.56
CA THR A 76 -14.64 -12.49 3.63
C THR A 76 -14.79 -11.69 2.34
N VAL A 77 -16.02 -11.46 1.89
CA VAL A 77 -16.34 -10.69 0.66
C VAL A 77 -17.60 -9.86 0.88
N ARG A 78 -17.62 -8.62 0.39
CA ARG A 78 -18.82 -7.77 0.39
C ARG A 78 -19.71 -8.10 -0.79
N LEU A 79 -20.32 -9.29 -0.76
CA LEU A 79 -21.18 -9.76 -1.86
C LEU A 79 -22.30 -8.75 -2.15
N ALA A 80 -22.49 -8.46 -3.44
CA ALA A 80 -23.44 -7.46 -3.91
C ALA A 80 -24.88 -7.75 -3.44
N MET A 81 -25.53 -6.73 -2.87
CA MET A 81 -26.93 -6.84 -2.41
C MET A 81 -27.88 -6.14 -3.37
N ASN A 82 -27.61 -4.88 -3.70
CA ASN A 82 -28.51 -4.04 -4.49
C ASN A 82 -28.01 -3.83 -5.91
N ARG A 83 -26.68 -3.79 -6.10
CA ARG A 83 -26.02 -3.61 -7.38
C ARG A 83 -24.63 -4.20 -7.35
N VAL A 84 -24.08 -4.52 -8.51
CA VAL A 84 -22.67 -4.88 -8.62
C VAL A 84 -21.83 -3.63 -8.91
N ASP A 85 -20.90 -3.30 -8.01
CA ASP A 85 -19.91 -2.25 -8.24
C ASP A 85 -18.73 -2.78 -9.07
N TYR A 86 -18.28 -4.02 -8.80
CA TYR A 86 -17.23 -4.73 -9.55
C TYR A 86 -17.24 -6.24 -9.23
N TRP A 87 -16.39 -7.03 -9.90
CA TRP A 87 -16.19 -8.46 -9.63
C TRP A 87 -14.77 -8.72 -9.12
N VAL A 88 -14.62 -9.73 -8.26
CA VAL A 88 -13.31 -10.26 -7.85
C VAL A 88 -13.22 -11.76 -8.19
N PRO A 89 -12.06 -12.25 -8.67
CA PRO A 89 -11.91 -13.64 -9.03
C PRO A 89 -11.54 -14.49 -7.81
N PHE A 90 -12.22 -15.61 -7.64
CA PHE A 90 -11.77 -16.71 -6.79
C PHE A 90 -11.19 -17.82 -7.68
N ASP A 91 -9.90 -18.09 -7.56
CA ASP A 91 -9.20 -19.12 -8.33
C ASP A 91 -9.62 -20.53 -7.87
N LEU A 92 -10.16 -21.30 -8.80
CA LEU A 92 -10.60 -22.68 -8.60
C LEU A 92 -9.53 -23.70 -8.99
N ALA A 93 -8.46 -23.28 -9.68
CA ALA A 93 -7.40 -24.18 -10.16
C ALA A 93 -6.79 -25.06 -9.04
N PRO A 94 -6.55 -24.55 -7.81
CA PRO A 94 -6.04 -25.38 -6.72
C PRO A 94 -6.97 -26.52 -6.29
N TYR A 95 -8.24 -26.52 -6.72
CA TYR A 95 -9.27 -27.45 -6.26
C TYR A 95 -9.85 -28.33 -7.37
N GLU A 96 -9.24 -28.36 -8.56
CA GLU A 96 -9.75 -29.06 -9.76
C GLU A 96 -10.07 -30.54 -9.53
N THR A 97 -9.37 -31.21 -8.61
CA THR A 97 -9.57 -32.64 -8.32
C THR A 97 -10.67 -32.90 -7.28
N GLY A 98 -11.22 -31.87 -6.65
CA GLY A 98 -12.19 -31.99 -5.56
C GLY A 98 -13.58 -31.46 -5.92
N LYS A 99 -14.60 -31.88 -5.16
CA LYS A 99 -15.91 -31.24 -5.21
C LYS A 99 -15.89 -29.95 -4.41
N VAL A 100 -15.98 -28.81 -5.09
CA VAL A 100 -15.95 -27.48 -4.47
C VAL A 100 -17.36 -27.00 -4.14
N SER A 101 -17.54 -26.49 -2.94
CA SER A 101 -18.73 -25.74 -2.55
C SER A 101 -18.35 -24.53 -1.70
N LEU A 102 -19.12 -23.46 -1.79
CA LEU A 102 -18.92 -22.26 -0.98
C LEU A 102 -20.10 -22.16 -0.02
N ASP A 103 -19.82 -22.29 1.28
CA ASP A 103 -20.79 -22.11 2.35
C ASP A 103 -20.77 -20.64 2.81
N VAL A 104 -21.80 -19.89 2.42
CA VAL A 104 -21.85 -18.43 2.49
C VAL A 104 -22.76 -17.98 3.61
N HIS A 105 -22.20 -17.21 4.55
CA HIS A 105 -22.89 -16.62 5.69
C HIS A 105 -22.84 -15.09 5.57
N THR A 106 -23.98 -14.46 5.37
CA THR A 106 -24.06 -12.99 5.20
C THR A 106 -24.50 -12.30 6.48
N GLY A 107 -23.88 -11.18 6.86
CA GLY A 107 -24.25 -10.40 8.05
C GLY A 107 -25.51 -9.53 7.91
N ASN A 108 -26.35 -9.75 6.89
CA ASN A 108 -27.45 -8.84 6.56
C ASN A 108 -28.68 -9.10 7.45
N SER A 109 -29.42 -8.05 7.80
CA SER A 109 -30.67 -8.19 8.56
C SER A 109 -31.83 -8.47 7.59
N ARG A 110 -31.93 -9.71 7.09
CA ARG A 110 -33.05 -10.15 6.23
C ARG A 110 -34.16 -10.80 7.04
N ALA A 111 -35.41 -10.59 6.64
CA ALA A 111 -36.57 -11.14 7.35
C ALA A 111 -36.88 -12.58 6.90
N ASN A 112 -36.60 -12.92 5.64
CA ASN A 112 -36.90 -14.23 5.09
C ASN A 112 -35.96 -14.61 3.92
N VAL A 113 -36.08 -15.86 3.44
CA VAL A 113 -35.20 -16.41 2.38
C VAL A 113 -35.44 -15.77 1.01
N ARG A 114 -36.64 -15.24 0.72
CA ARG A 114 -36.92 -14.61 -0.58
C ARG A 114 -36.12 -13.33 -0.75
N ASP A 115 -35.98 -12.55 0.32
CA ASP A 115 -35.13 -11.36 0.33
C ASP A 115 -33.68 -11.71 0.00
N ALA A 116 -33.19 -12.88 0.47
CA ALA A 116 -31.85 -13.36 0.12
C ALA A 116 -31.74 -13.74 -1.36
N MET A 117 -32.78 -14.34 -1.94
CA MET A 117 -32.80 -14.71 -3.37
C MET A 117 -32.78 -13.49 -4.30
N GLU A 118 -33.17 -12.33 -3.81
CA GLU A 118 -33.22 -11.07 -4.56
C GLU A 118 -31.90 -10.29 -4.55
N ASP A 119 -30.89 -10.72 -3.76
CA ASP A 119 -29.59 -10.03 -3.76
C ASP A 119 -28.94 -10.09 -5.15
N ALA A 120 -28.42 -8.95 -5.60
CA ALA A 120 -27.79 -8.79 -6.91
C ALA A 120 -26.63 -9.77 -7.17
N CYS A 121 -25.93 -10.25 -6.13
CA CYS A 121 -24.85 -11.21 -6.33
C CYS A 121 -25.31 -12.53 -6.95
N TRP A 122 -26.54 -12.98 -6.70
CA TRP A 122 -27.00 -14.28 -7.19
C TRP A 122 -27.39 -14.28 -8.67
N SER A 123 -27.69 -13.10 -9.25
CA SER A 123 -27.88 -12.97 -10.70
C SER A 123 -26.56 -12.90 -11.46
N ASP A 124 -25.52 -12.34 -10.84
CA ASP A 124 -24.28 -11.94 -11.52
C ASP A 124 -23.05 -12.79 -11.18
N ILE A 125 -23.14 -13.66 -10.16
CA ILE A 125 -22.08 -14.63 -9.86
C ILE A 125 -21.95 -15.60 -11.03
N CYS A 126 -20.73 -15.87 -11.48
CA CYS A 126 -20.53 -16.74 -12.65
C CYS A 126 -19.16 -17.41 -12.68
N LEU A 127 -19.07 -18.49 -13.46
CA LEU A 127 -17.82 -19.17 -13.75
C LEU A 127 -17.18 -18.61 -15.02
N SER A 128 -15.85 -18.43 -15.02
CA SER A 128 -15.11 -17.90 -16.17
C SER A 128 -13.69 -18.47 -16.24
N ASP A 129 -13.13 -18.58 -17.44
CA ASP A 129 -11.70 -18.92 -17.63
C ASP A 129 -10.80 -17.69 -17.60
N THR A 130 -11.40 -16.50 -17.67
CA THR A 130 -10.70 -15.21 -17.69
C THR A 130 -11.29 -14.25 -16.65
N PHE A 131 -10.46 -13.30 -16.23
CA PHE A 131 -10.87 -12.18 -15.39
C PHE A 131 -10.38 -10.88 -16.03
N ASP A 132 -11.28 -9.93 -16.22
CA ASP A 132 -10.95 -8.62 -16.75
C ASP A 132 -10.41 -7.71 -15.65
N ALA A 133 -9.09 -7.65 -15.55
CA ALA A 133 -8.37 -6.74 -14.66
C ALA A 133 -8.01 -5.41 -15.35
N SER A 134 -8.63 -5.08 -16.50
CA SER A 134 -8.37 -3.81 -17.16
C SER A 134 -8.80 -2.65 -16.28
N ASN A 135 -8.01 -1.57 -16.32
CA ASN A 135 -8.25 -0.40 -15.50
C ASN A 135 -9.47 0.39 -16.00
N SER A 136 -10.53 0.44 -15.19
CA SER A 136 -11.69 1.32 -15.42
C SER A 136 -11.73 2.53 -14.46
N GLU A 137 -10.73 2.70 -13.60
CA GLU A 137 -10.72 3.71 -12.54
C GLU A 137 -10.14 5.04 -13.02
N ALA A 138 -10.90 6.12 -12.81
CA ALA A 138 -10.51 7.47 -13.20
C ALA A 138 -9.24 7.95 -12.48
N PHE A 139 -9.08 7.52 -11.22
CA PHE A 139 -8.00 7.96 -10.35
C PHE A 139 -6.82 7.00 -10.30
N ARG A 140 -6.78 5.92 -11.10
CA ARG A 140 -5.61 5.03 -11.09
C ARG A 140 -4.34 5.76 -11.51
N PRO A 141 -3.31 5.84 -10.65
CA PRO A 141 -2.00 6.37 -11.04
C PRO A 141 -1.46 5.69 -12.29
N LEU A 142 -0.71 6.42 -13.11
CA LEU A 142 -0.08 5.86 -14.30
C LEU A 142 1.31 5.28 -14.00
N PHE A 143 2.11 5.98 -13.19
CA PHE A 143 3.52 5.64 -12.96
C PHE A 143 3.83 5.18 -11.54
N HIS A 144 2.84 5.21 -10.64
CA HIS A 144 2.95 4.57 -9.33
C HIS A 144 2.48 3.12 -9.39
N HIS A 145 3.15 2.26 -8.63
CA HIS A 145 2.70 0.88 -8.47
C HIS A 145 1.32 0.82 -7.79
N THR A 146 0.43 -0.01 -8.35
CA THR A 146 -0.89 -0.35 -7.79
C THR A 146 -1.12 -1.85 -7.94
N PRO A 147 -1.94 -2.49 -7.08
CA PRO A 147 -2.38 -3.86 -7.35
C PRO A 147 -3.25 -3.88 -8.62
N ARG A 148 -3.30 -5.00 -9.34
CA ARG A 148 -4.17 -5.16 -10.52
C ARG A 148 -5.63 -4.78 -10.21
N TYR A 149 -6.10 -5.22 -9.04
CA TYR A 149 -7.42 -4.94 -8.47
C TYR A 149 -7.34 -5.22 -6.95
N GLY A 150 -8.37 -4.90 -6.17
CA GLY A 150 -8.42 -5.16 -4.73
C GLY A 150 -7.69 -4.11 -3.88
N TRP A 151 -7.48 -4.41 -2.61
CA TRP A 151 -6.83 -3.51 -1.65
C TRP A 151 -5.33 -3.76 -1.55
N MET A 152 -4.55 -2.70 -1.48
CA MET A 152 -3.15 -2.75 -1.06
C MET A 152 -2.86 -1.81 0.12
N ASN A 153 -2.01 -2.24 1.05
CA ASN A 153 -1.32 -1.34 1.97
C ASN A 153 0.22 -1.47 1.89
N ASP A 154 0.86 -1.97 2.94
CA ASP A 154 2.29 -1.87 3.15
C ASP A 154 3.08 -2.57 2.04
N PRO A 155 4.16 -1.97 1.51
CA PRO A 155 5.16 -2.70 0.75
C PRO A 155 5.88 -3.71 1.66
N ASN A 156 6.14 -4.91 1.16
CA ASN A 156 6.71 -6.03 1.92
C ASN A 156 7.72 -6.80 1.10
N GLY A 157 8.52 -7.62 1.78
CA GLY A 157 9.31 -8.67 1.13
C GLY A 157 10.16 -8.17 -0.04
N MET A 158 10.64 -6.92 0.05
CA MET A 158 11.30 -6.24 -1.06
C MET A 158 12.76 -6.65 -1.13
N PHE A 159 13.17 -7.22 -2.26
CA PHE A 159 14.55 -7.60 -2.49
C PHE A 159 14.92 -7.43 -3.96
N TYR A 160 16.20 -7.23 -4.24
CA TYR A 160 16.75 -7.28 -5.58
C TYR A 160 17.57 -8.57 -5.77
N LYS A 161 17.35 -9.26 -6.88
CA LYS A 161 18.14 -10.46 -7.24
C LYS A 161 18.19 -10.61 -8.76
N ASP A 162 19.36 -10.92 -9.28
CA ASP A 162 19.59 -11.28 -10.69
C ASP A 162 18.99 -10.29 -11.71
N GLY A 163 19.09 -8.97 -11.45
CA GLY A 163 18.56 -7.94 -12.35
C GLY A 163 17.11 -7.53 -12.09
N VAL A 164 16.44 -8.11 -11.10
CA VAL A 164 15.01 -7.91 -10.86
C VAL A 164 14.76 -7.41 -9.44
N TYR A 165 14.02 -6.30 -9.34
CA TYR A 165 13.40 -5.82 -8.11
C TYR A 165 12.07 -6.54 -7.88
N HIS A 166 11.93 -7.15 -6.71
CA HIS A 166 10.68 -7.75 -6.25
C HIS A 166 10.01 -6.79 -5.25
N LEU A 167 8.72 -6.58 -5.44
CA LEU A 167 7.86 -5.80 -4.56
C LEU A 167 6.69 -6.69 -4.15
N CYS A 168 6.74 -7.24 -2.94
CA CYS A 168 5.54 -7.81 -2.33
C CYS A 168 4.77 -6.69 -1.61
N PHE A 169 3.52 -6.94 -1.27
CA PHE A 169 2.68 -5.96 -0.57
C PHE A 169 1.49 -6.62 0.10
N GLN A 170 1.04 -6.05 1.21
CA GLN A 170 -0.20 -6.45 1.86
C GLN A 170 -1.37 -6.33 0.89
N TYR A 171 -2.11 -7.41 0.68
CA TYR A 171 -3.07 -7.53 -0.40
C TYR A 171 -4.38 -8.22 0.00
N ASN A 172 -5.53 -7.59 -0.32
CA ASN A 172 -6.83 -8.26 -0.30
C ASN A 172 -7.27 -8.56 -1.75
N PRO A 173 -7.23 -9.83 -2.21
CA PRO A 173 -7.72 -10.20 -3.53
C PRO A 173 -9.25 -10.26 -3.62
N TYR A 174 -9.98 -10.09 -2.51
CA TYR A 174 -11.43 -10.29 -2.48
C TYR A 174 -12.23 -9.00 -2.18
N GLY A 175 -11.59 -7.84 -2.30
CA GLY A 175 -12.24 -6.55 -2.20
C GLY A 175 -11.24 -5.39 -2.11
N SER A 176 -11.73 -4.18 -2.29
CA SER A 176 -11.00 -2.91 -2.17
C SER A 176 -10.94 -2.34 -0.75
N MET A 177 -11.23 -3.15 0.27
CA MET A 177 -11.07 -2.78 1.67
C MET A 177 -10.10 -3.75 2.36
N TRP A 178 -9.54 -3.32 3.48
CA TRP A 178 -8.63 -4.15 4.27
C TRP A 178 -9.31 -5.45 4.74
N GLY A 179 -8.63 -6.58 4.55
CA GLY A 179 -9.13 -7.92 4.89
C GLY A 179 -8.40 -9.01 4.10
N ASN A 180 -8.60 -10.28 4.46
CA ASN A 180 -8.01 -11.46 3.78
C ASN A 180 -6.51 -11.34 3.43
N LEU A 181 -5.72 -10.69 4.29
CA LEU A 181 -4.41 -10.21 3.88
C LEU A 181 -3.47 -11.35 3.45
N SER A 182 -2.94 -11.15 2.25
CA SER A 182 -1.96 -11.98 1.56
C SER A 182 -0.76 -11.09 1.19
N TRP A 183 0.33 -11.67 0.70
CA TRP A 183 1.33 -10.91 -0.03
C TRP A 183 1.05 -11.00 -1.52
N GLY A 184 0.55 -9.90 -2.09
CA GLY A 184 0.59 -9.66 -3.52
C GLY A 184 2.03 -9.48 -3.99
N HIS A 185 2.28 -9.58 -5.30
CA HIS A 185 3.64 -9.54 -5.85
C HIS A 185 3.69 -8.84 -7.20
N SER A 186 4.69 -7.98 -7.36
CA SER A 186 5.07 -7.35 -8.62
C SER A 186 6.59 -7.40 -8.79
N THR A 187 7.05 -7.43 -10.04
CA THR A 187 8.47 -7.36 -10.38
C THR A 187 8.75 -6.19 -11.32
N SER A 188 9.98 -5.67 -11.27
CA SER A 188 10.45 -4.66 -12.19
C SER A 188 11.96 -4.79 -12.41
N THR A 189 12.45 -4.41 -13.58
CA THR A 189 13.89 -4.28 -13.85
C THR A 189 14.40 -2.85 -13.68
N ASP A 190 13.49 -1.89 -13.44
CA ASP A 190 13.78 -0.45 -13.45
C ASP A 190 12.97 0.34 -12.41
N LEU A 191 12.36 -0.32 -11.42
CA LEU A 191 11.56 0.29 -10.34
C LEU A 191 10.33 1.12 -10.78
N VAL A 192 10.06 1.28 -12.07
CA VAL A 192 8.97 2.15 -12.58
C VAL A 192 8.02 1.41 -13.52
N ASN A 193 8.52 0.46 -14.30
CA ASN A 193 7.71 -0.42 -15.13
C ASN A 193 7.48 -1.74 -14.38
N TRP A 194 6.31 -1.85 -13.76
CA TRP A 194 5.93 -3.01 -12.93
C TRP A 194 5.17 -4.06 -13.72
N LYS A 195 5.61 -5.30 -13.60
CA LYS A 195 4.88 -6.49 -14.03
C LYS A 195 4.18 -7.10 -12.81
N ALA A 196 2.87 -7.15 -12.86
CA ALA A 196 2.11 -7.85 -11.82
C ALA A 196 2.31 -9.36 -11.92
N GLU A 197 2.57 -10.00 -10.79
CA GLU A 197 2.70 -11.45 -10.64
C GLU A 197 1.52 -11.98 -9.79
N GLU A 198 1.46 -13.30 -9.60
CA GLU A 198 0.47 -13.91 -8.71
C GLU A 198 0.88 -13.75 -7.23
N PRO A 199 -0.08 -13.67 -6.30
CA PRO A 199 0.23 -13.61 -4.86
C PRO A 199 1.13 -14.76 -4.41
N VAL A 200 2.13 -14.45 -3.59
CA VAL A 200 3.20 -15.40 -3.22
C VAL A 200 3.01 -16.05 -1.86
N LEU A 201 2.29 -15.39 -0.95
CA LEU A 201 1.90 -15.93 0.35
C LEU A 201 0.43 -15.61 0.59
N VAL A 202 -0.34 -16.60 1.02
CA VAL A 202 -1.78 -16.52 1.27
C VAL A 202 -2.10 -17.04 2.67
N PRO A 203 -3.20 -16.59 3.31
CA PRO A 203 -3.58 -17.05 4.64
C PRO A 203 -3.61 -18.57 4.77
N ASP A 204 -3.12 -19.06 5.90
CA ASP A 204 -3.11 -20.46 6.29
C ASP A 204 -3.73 -20.64 7.69
N GLY A 205 -3.52 -21.82 8.30
CA GLY A 205 -4.03 -22.13 9.65
C GLY A 205 -3.50 -21.23 10.76
N LEU A 206 -2.43 -20.46 10.53
CA LEU A 206 -1.86 -19.49 11.48
C LEU A 206 -2.45 -18.09 11.32
N GLY A 207 -3.27 -17.84 10.29
CA GLY A 207 -4.01 -16.61 10.10
C GLY A 207 -3.63 -15.85 8.82
N MET A 208 -3.94 -14.56 8.81
CA MET A 208 -3.60 -13.67 7.69
C MET A 208 -2.09 -13.44 7.59
N ILE A 209 -1.62 -13.13 6.40
CA ILE A 209 -0.22 -12.78 6.15
C ILE A 209 -0.08 -11.27 6.31
N PHE A 210 0.54 -10.85 7.41
CA PHE A 210 0.87 -9.46 7.71
C PHE A 210 2.29 -9.12 7.20
N SER A 211 2.65 -7.85 7.34
CA SER A 211 3.87 -7.27 6.80
C SER A 211 5.15 -7.98 7.28
N GLY A 212 6.23 -7.77 6.53
CA GLY A 212 7.52 -8.40 6.75
C GLY A 212 8.51 -8.15 5.62
N SER A 213 9.62 -8.88 5.63
CA SER A 213 10.78 -8.63 4.78
C SER A 213 11.36 -9.91 4.17
N CYS A 214 12.19 -9.74 3.14
CA CYS A 214 12.90 -10.82 2.46
C CYS A 214 14.40 -10.53 2.44
N VAL A 215 15.22 -11.57 2.46
CA VAL A 215 16.67 -11.51 2.23
C VAL A 215 17.12 -12.62 1.29
N VAL A 216 18.28 -12.43 0.65
CA VAL A 216 18.97 -13.47 -0.11
C VAL A 216 20.01 -14.14 0.80
N ASP A 217 19.77 -15.40 1.17
CA ASP A 217 20.68 -16.20 2.01
C ASP A 217 21.81 -16.80 1.16
N LYS A 218 22.81 -15.97 0.86
CA LYS A 218 23.94 -16.30 -0.03
C LYS A 218 24.75 -17.51 0.46
N GLU A 219 24.80 -17.73 1.76
CA GLU A 219 25.64 -18.77 2.38
C GLU A 219 24.83 -19.98 2.87
N ASN A 220 23.53 -20.06 2.54
CA ASN A 220 22.65 -21.15 2.98
C ASN A 220 22.64 -21.33 4.51
N THR A 221 22.73 -20.22 5.26
CA THR A 221 22.72 -20.24 6.72
C THR A 221 21.41 -20.80 7.28
N ALA A 222 20.28 -20.60 6.59
CA ALA A 222 18.99 -21.18 6.95
C ALA A 222 18.85 -22.67 6.59
N GLY A 223 19.67 -23.18 5.68
CA GLY A 223 19.64 -24.58 5.25
C GLY A 223 18.59 -24.90 4.18
N PHE A 224 17.97 -23.90 3.54
CA PHE A 224 16.99 -24.11 2.47
C PHE A 224 17.59 -24.24 1.06
N GLY A 225 18.80 -23.75 0.87
CA GLY A 225 19.52 -23.71 -0.41
C GLY A 225 20.41 -22.48 -0.49
N LYS A 226 21.51 -22.59 -1.23
CA LYS A 226 22.36 -21.43 -1.52
C LYS A 226 21.59 -20.41 -2.35
N ASP A 227 21.71 -19.13 -2.02
CA ASP A 227 21.02 -18.02 -2.68
C ASP A 227 19.49 -18.11 -2.62
N ALA A 228 18.95 -18.90 -1.67
CA ALA A 228 17.53 -18.94 -1.41
C ALA A 228 17.04 -17.56 -0.97
N VAL A 229 15.85 -17.18 -1.43
CA VAL A 229 15.17 -16.00 -0.88
C VAL A 229 14.41 -16.46 0.34
N VAL A 230 14.68 -15.86 1.50
CA VAL A 230 14.01 -16.18 2.75
C VAL A 230 13.12 -15.00 3.13
N ALA A 231 11.83 -15.28 3.36
CA ALA A 231 10.85 -14.31 3.81
C ALA A 231 10.54 -14.53 5.29
N ILE A 232 10.54 -13.47 6.08
CA ILE A 232 9.97 -13.44 7.42
C ILE A 232 8.76 -12.51 7.42
N TYR A 233 7.67 -12.96 8.02
CA TYR A 233 6.40 -12.23 8.03
C TYR A 233 5.63 -12.47 9.33
N THR A 234 4.69 -11.58 9.63
CA THR A 234 3.77 -11.79 10.76
C THR A 234 2.61 -12.68 10.31
N SER A 235 2.41 -13.82 10.96
CA SER A 235 1.12 -14.53 10.90
C SER A 235 0.16 -13.89 11.91
N ALA A 236 -0.96 -13.38 11.42
CA ALA A 236 -1.96 -12.68 12.21
C ALA A 236 -3.24 -13.51 12.33
N GLY A 237 -3.33 -14.28 13.41
CA GLY A 237 -4.49 -15.06 13.79
C GLY A 237 -5.06 -14.60 15.12
N ALA A 238 -5.24 -15.51 16.08
CA ALA A 238 -5.61 -15.16 17.44
C ALA A 238 -4.56 -14.29 18.17
N SER A 239 -3.31 -14.35 17.71
CA SER A 239 -2.19 -13.51 18.14
C SER A 239 -1.30 -13.19 16.93
N GLN A 240 -0.40 -12.23 17.07
CA GLN A 240 0.62 -11.91 16.07
C GLN A 240 1.92 -12.65 16.40
N ILE A 241 2.32 -13.57 15.52
CA ILE A 241 3.52 -14.41 15.65
C ILE A 241 4.36 -14.31 14.38
N GLN A 242 5.66 -14.57 14.47
CA GLN A 242 6.57 -14.41 13.33
C GLN A 242 6.84 -15.76 12.66
N SER A 243 6.63 -15.81 11.36
CA SER A 243 6.69 -17.00 10.52
C SER A 243 7.70 -16.81 9.40
N LEU A 244 8.20 -17.93 8.88
CA LEU A 244 9.22 -18.00 7.85
C LEU A 244 8.67 -18.71 6.60
N ALA A 245 9.09 -18.26 5.43
CA ALA A 245 8.93 -18.97 4.17
C ALA A 245 10.21 -18.84 3.34
N TYR A 246 10.39 -19.70 2.34
CA TYR A 246 11.55 -19.63 1.46
C TYR A 246 11.19 -19.91 0.00
N SER A 247 11.99 -19.36 -0.90
CA SER A 247 11.89 -19.56 -2.33
C SER A 247 13.22 -20.04 -2.90
N LEU A 248 13.14 -21.02 -3.80
CA LEU A 248 14.26 -21.57 -4.55
C LEU A 248 14.19 -21.22 -6.05
N ASP A 249 13.23 -20.39 -6.44
CA ASP A 249 12.94 -20.00 -7.81
C ASP A 249 12.93 -18.47 -7.99
N ASN A 250 13.83 -17.79 -7.27
CA ASN A 250 14.00 -16.34 -7.28
C ASN A 250 12.75 -15.57 -6.81
N GLY A 251 12.07 -16.07 -5.79
CA GLY A 251 10.90 -15.43 -5.19
C GLY A 251 9.66 -15.44 -6.07
N ARG A 252 9.56 -16.38 -7.02
CA ARG A 252 8.34 -16.59 -7.83
C ARG A 252 7.31 -17.42 -7.06
N THR A 253 7.76 -18.40 -6.29
CA THR A 253 6.92 -19.16 -5.37
C THR A 253 7.62 -19.29 -4.02
N PHE A 254 6.82 -19.29 -2.94
CA PHE A 254 7.32 -19.47 -1.59
C PHE A 254 6.70 -20.72 -0.96
N LYS A 255 7.55 -21.49 -0.27
CA LYS A 255 7.14 -22.58 0.59
C LYS A 255 7.19 -22.12 2.04
N THR A 256 6.05 -22.16 2.72
CA THR A 256 5.97 -21.91 4.16
C THR A 256 6.80 -22.92 4.93
N TYR A 257 7.55 -22.44 5.92
CA TYR A 257 8.35 -23.29 6.80
C TYR A 257 7.45 -24.09 7.75
N GLU A 258 7.61 -25.41 7.74
CA GLU A 258 6.72 -26.33 8.46
C GLU A 258 6.77 -26.21 9.99
N ASN A 259 7.86 -25.67 10.55
CA ASN A 259 8.02 -25.48 12.00
C ASN A 259 7.70 -24.05 12.47
N ASN A 260 6.90 -23.30 11.71
CA ASN A 260 6.41 -22.00 12.17
C ASN A 260 5.52 -22.13 13.42
N PRO A 261 5.46 -21.08 14.28
CA PRO A 261 6.22 -19.83 14.20
C PRO A 261 7.67 -19.94 14.70
N ILE A 262 8.53 -19.03 14.27
CA ILE A 262 9.94 -18.92 14.69
C ILE A 262 10.17 -17.90 15.82
N ILE A 263 9.26 -16.94 16.02
CA ILE A 263 9.28 -16.02 17.16
C ILE A 263 7.85 -15.82 17.67
N THR A 264 7.68 -15.94 18.98
CA THR A 264 6.42 -15.68 19.70
C THR A 264 6.64 -14.64 20.79
N SER A 265 5.58 -13.93 21.17
CA SER A 265 5.60 -12.91 22.22
C SER A 265 4.27 -12.92 22.97
N ASP A 266 4.28 -12.50 24.24
CA ASP A 266 3.07 -12.16 25.00
C ASP A 266 2.56 -10.74 24.69
N LYS A 267 3.29 -10.00 23.86
CA LYS A 267 2.94 -8.67 23.33
C LYS A 267 2.54 -8.76 21.86
N GLU A 268 1.79 -7.76 21.39
CA GLU A 268 1.54 -7.57 19.96
C GLU A 268 2.83 -7.11 19.26
N CYS A 269 3.47 -8.06 18.58
CA CYS A 269 4.68 -7.82 17.81
C CYS A 269 4.44 -8.13 16.33
N ARG A 270 4.88 -7.23 15.45
CA ARG A 270 4.69 -7.39 14.00
C ARG A 270 5.76 -6.68 13.18
N ASP A 271 5.65 -6.87 11.87
CA ASP A 271 6.43 -6.23 10.81
C ASP A 271 7.94 -6.51 10.90
N PRO A 272 8.36 -7.79 10.86
CA PRO A 272 9.76 -8.17 10.97
C PRO A 272 10.59 -7.68 9.77
N ASN A 273 11.59 -6.84 10.02
CA ASN A 273 12.58 -6.40 9.03
C ASN A 273 13.97 -6.96 9.35
N MET A 274 14.55 -7.74 8.43
CA MET A 274 15.83 -8.42 8.66
C MET A 274 16.89 -8.11 7.61
N PHE A 275 18.16 -8.11 8.05
CA PHE A 275 19.33 -7.92 7.20
C PHE A 275 20.55 -8.66 7.75
N TRP A 276 21.57 -8.88 6.92
CA TRP A 276 22.87 -9.43 7.35
C TRP A 276 23.78 -8.31 7.86
N HIS A 277 24.27 -8.41 9.08
CA HIS A 277 25.24 -7.49 9.65
C HIS A 277 26.64 -8.10 9.60
N ALA A 278 27.45 -7.65 8.64
CA ALA A 278 28.74 -8.25 8.33
C ALA A 278 29.73 -8.18 9.50
N GLU A 279 29.73 -7.07 10.24
CA GLU A 279 30.64 -6.80 11.35
C GLU A 279 30.43 -7.75 12.54
N SER A 280 29.19 -8.17 12.79
CA SER A 280 28.89 -9.16 13.84
C SER A 280 28.79 -10.59 13.32
N GLY A 281 28.73 -10.79 11.99
CA GLY A 281 28.52 -12.09 11.37
C GLY A 281 27.18 -12.71 11.77
N ARG A 282 26.12 -11.90 11.86
CA ARG A 282 24.77 -12.34 12.28
C ARG A 282 23.69 -11.73 11.39
N TRP A 283 22.60 -12.46 11.25
CA TRP A 283 21.34 -11.87 10.84
C TRP A 283 20.78 -11.03 11.98
N ILE A 284 20.31 -9.84 11.65
CA ILE A 284 19.65 -8.92 12.57
C ILE A 284 18.20 -8.80 12.14
N LEU A 285 17.31 -8.80 13.12
CA LEU A 285 15.88 -8.56 12.93
C LEU A 285 15.45 -7.41 13.83
N VAL A 286 14.74 -6.45 13.25
CA VAL A 286 14.03 -5.40 13.98
C VAL A 286 12.53 -5.71 13.90
N LEU A 287 11.87 -5.77 15.05
CA LEU A 287 10.47 -6.17 15.18
C LEU A 287 9.73 -5.12 16.00
N ALA A 288 8.60 -4.61 15.49
CA ALA A 288 7.83 -3.61 16.22
C ALA A 288 7.02 -4.27 17.33
N ALA A 289 7.29 -3.92 18.59
CA ALA A 289 6.39 -4.18 19.71
C ALA A 289 5.36 -3.05 19.76
N ALA A 290 4.34 -3.16 18.92
CA ALA A 290 3.60 -2.03 18.40
C ALA A 290 2.91 -1.18 19.47
N LEU A 291 2.25 -1.84 20.43
CA LEU A 291 1.58 -1.18 21.57
C LEU A 291 2.56 -0.68 22.64
N GLU A 292 3.75 -1.25 22.70
CA GLU A 292 4.81 -0.81 23.62
C GLU A 292 5.57 0.41 23.08
N ARG A 293 5.41 0.72 21.79
CA ARG A 293 6.10 1.82 21.06
C ARG A 293 7.62 1.68 21.13
N GLU A 294 8.06 0.44 20.91
CA GLU A 294 9.46 0.05 20.90
C GLU A 294 9.75 -0.86 19.69
N MET A 295 10.99 -0.77 19.20
CA MET A 295 11.57 -1.70 18.25
C MET A 295 12.44 -2.69 19.02
N TRP A 296 12.09 -3.98 18.94
CA TRP A 296 12.86 -5.06 19.54
C TRP A 296 13.88 -5.57 18.54
N ILE A 297 15.12 -5.72 18.98
CA ILE A 297 16.24 -6.14 18.12
C ILE A 297 16.63 -7.57 18.49
N TYR A 298 16.73 -8.42 17.48
CA TYR A 298 17.12 -9.82 17.61
C TYR A 298 18.35 -10.11 16.74
N SER A 299 19.12 -11.13 17.13
CA SER A 299 20.19 -11.70 16.32
C SER A 299 19.96 -13.19 16.06
N SER A 300 20.42 -13.70 14.92
CA SER A 300 20.34 -15.11 14.56
C SER A 300 21.56 -15.58 13.74
N PRO A 301 22.05 -16.82 13.94
CA PRO A 301 22.99 -17.45 13.02
C PRO A 301 22.33 -18.01 11.74
N ASP A 302 21.04 -18.32 11.77
CA ASP A 302 20.42 -19.28 10.82
C ASP A 302 19.00 -18.91 10.38
N LEU A 303 18.57 -17.67 10.63
CA LEU A 303 17.23 -17.12 10.31
C LEU A 303 16.04 -17.83 11.00
N LYS A 304 16.30 -18.88 11.79
CA LYS A 304 15.28 -19.70 12.45
C LYS A 304 15.31 -19.52 13.96
N ASN A 305 16.52 -19.52 14.54
CA ASN A 305 16.74 -19.38 15.97
C ASN A 305 17.13 -17.93 16.27
N TRP A 306 16.22 -17.18 16.89
CA TRP A 306 16.39 -15.77 17.18
C TRP A 306 16.58 -15.51 18.67
N LYS A 307 17.58 -14.69 19.01
CA LYS A 307 17.83 -14.22 20.37
C LYS A 307 17.54 -12.72 20.44
N LYS A 308 16.65 -12.31 21.34
CA LYS A 308 16.43 -10.88 21.62
C LYS A 308 17.70 -10.30 22.25
N GLU A 309 18.25 -9.25 21.66
CA GLU A 309 19.46 -8.57 22.13
C GLU A 309 19.13 -7.28 22.88
N SER A 310 18.21 -6.46 22.36
CA SER A 310 17.85 -5.17 22.97
C SER A 310 16.45 -4.69 22.56
N SER A 311 16.06 -3.51 23.04
CA SER A 311 14.96 -2.72 22.50
C SER A 311 15.35 -1.23 22.43
N PHE A 312 14.72 -0.51 21.51
CA PHE A 312 14.86 0.94 21.35
C PHE A 312 13.47 1.59 21.18
N GLY A 313 13.31 2.83 21.63
CA GLY A 313 12.16 3.65 21.26
C GLY A 313 11.38 4.27 22.41
N ARG A 314 11.39 3.67 23.61
CA ARG A 314 10.60 4.18 24.74
C ARG A 314 10.96 5.63 25.07
N GLY A 315 9.99 6.53 24.85
CA GLY A 315 10.14 7.98 25.09
C GLY A 315 10.86 8.75 23.98
N TYR A 316 11.32 8.07 22.92
CA TYR A 316 11.96 8.69 21.76
C TYR A 316 10.95 9.00 20.66
N GLY A 317 11.07 10.17 20.04
CA GLY A 317 10.24 10.57 18.91
C GLY A 317 8.75 10.67 19.26
N CYS A 318 7.91 10.57 18.23
CA CYS A 318 6.46 10.55 18.41
C CYS A 318 6.00 9.21 18.99
N GLN A 319 5.14 9.27 20.01
CA GLN A 319 4.67 8.14 20.81
C GLN A 319 3.13 8.07 20.87
N GLU A 320 2.43 8.81 20.00
CA GLU A 320 0.97 8.99 20.06
C GLU A 320 0.17 7.84 19.43
N GLY A 321 0.82 6.90 18.75
CA GLY A 321 0.18 5.71 18.19
C GLY A 321 1.10 4.51 18.16
N VAL A 322 0.60 3.43 17.56
CA VAL A 322 1.36 2.18 17.45
C VAL A 322 2.56 2.37 16.53
N TRP A 323 3.68 1.75 16.89
CA TRP A 323 4.87 1.71 16.05
C TRP A 323 4.81 0.48 15.13
N GLU A 324 5.12 0.66 13.86
CA GLU A 324 4.96 -0.34 12.79
C GLU A 324 6.13 -0.23 11.80
N CYS A 325 6.27 -1.25 10.95
CA CYS A 325 7.16 -1.29 9.79
C CYS A 325 8.57 -0.70 10.05
N PRO A 326 9.38 -1.29 10.94
CA PRO A 326 10.75 -0.85 11.15
C PRO A 326 11.62 -1.12 9.92
N ASP A 327 12.66 -0.31 9.77
CA ASP A 327 13.77 -0.61 8.85
C ASP A 327 15.08 0.01 9.38
N LEU A 328 16.17 -0.76 9.42
CA LEU A 328 17.44 -0.35 10.01
C LEU A 328 18.57 -0.52 8.98
N MET A 329 19.22 0.58 8.63
CA MET A 329 20.22 0.62 7.56
C MET A 329 21.33 1.63 7.84
N GLN A 330 22.48 1.47 7.21
CA GLN A 330 23.61 2.39 7.34
C GLN A 330 23.67 3.31 6.12
N LEU A 331 23.51 4.62 6.30
CA LEU A 331 23.46 5.59 5.22
C LEU A 331 24.72 6.46 5.14
N PRO A 332 25.17 6.84 3.93
CA PRO A 332 26.28 7.78 3.74
C PRO A 332 25.85 9.22 4.04
N VAL A 333 26.78 10.00 4.61
CA VAL A 333 26.63 11.44 4.83
C VAL A 333 27.18 12.20 3.62
N ARG A 334 26.30 12.85 2.87
CA ARG A 334 26.60 13.56 1.63
C ARG A 334 27.77 14.54 1.79
N GLY A 335 28.74 14.44 0.88
CA GLY A 335 29.91 15.31 0.84
C GLY A 335 31.03 14.91 1.81
N THR A 336 30.93 13.75 2.45
CA THR A 336 31.93 13.20 3.38
C THR A 336 32.08 11.69 3.19
N ASP A 337 33.08 11.09 3.85
CA ASP A 337 33.24 9.63 3.93
C ASP A 337 32.53 9.01 5.15
N GLU A 338 31.81 9.82 5.93
CA GLU A 338 31.10 9.39 7.14
C GLU A 338 29.83 8.59 6.79
N LYS A 339 29.52 7.58 7.61
CA LYS A 339 28.26 6.83 7.57
C LYS A 339 27.63 6.77 8.96
N LYS A 340 26.30 6.75 9.03
CA LYS A 340 25.54 6.59 10.27
C LYS A 340 24.39 5.62 10.08
N TRP A 341 23.98 4.96 11.16
CA TRP A 341 22.81 4.08 11.14
C TRP A 341 21.52 4.89 11.25
N VAL A 342 20.50 4.48 10.51
CA VAL A 342 19.17 5.07 10.53
C VAL A 342 18.15 3.98 10.79
N LEU A 343 17.32 4.21 11.81
CA LEU A 343 16.13 3.41 12.09
C LEU A 343 14.89 4.18 11.62
N ILE A 344 14.21 3.67 10.61
CA ILE A 344 12.87 4.10 10.19
C ILE A 344 11.85 3.46 11.13
N CYS A 345 10.85 4.25 11.52
CA CYS A 345 9.72 3.83 12.33
C CYS A 345 8.45 4.44 11.75
N ASN A 346 7.50 3.60 11.35
CA ASN A 346 6.17 4.06 10.95
C ASN A 346 5.26 4.12 12.18
N ILE A 347 4.36 5.10 12.24
CA ILE A 347 3.44 5.33 13.37
C ILE A 347 1.98 5.58 12.94
N ASN A 348 1.01 4.96 13.63
CA ASN A 348 -0.42 5.20 13.42
C ASN A 348 -1.26 5.15 14.73
N PRO A 349 -2.10 6.16 15.05
CA PRO A 349 -2.05 7.53 14.53
C PRO A 349 -0.82 8.27 15.10
N GLY A 350 -0.77 9.60 14.97
CA GLY A 350 0.33 10.42 15.52
C GLY A 350 1.23 11.04 14.45
N GLY A 351 0.85 10.95 13.18
CA GLY A 351 1.49 11.71 12.11
C GLY A 351 1.29 13.22 12.26
N PRO A 352 2.18 14.05 11.67
CA PRO A 352 2.22 15.50 11.89
C PRO A 352 0.95 16.25 11.47
N PHE A 353 0.13 15.65 10.59
CA PHE A 353 -1.15 16.19 10.11
C PHE A 353 -2.34 15.25 10.40
N GLY A 354 -2.19 14.41 11.43
CA GLY A 354 -3.13 13.37 11.80
C GLY A 354 -2.94 12.07 11.01
N GLY A 355 -3.40 10.97 11.60
CA GLY A 355 -3.28 9.66 10.99
C GLY A 355 -1.87 9.10 11.00
N SER A 356 -1.51 8.40 9.94
CA SER A 356 -0.29 7.62 9.83
C SER A 356 0.86 8.39 9.17
N ALA A 357 2.10 8.16 9.63
CA ALA A 357 3.32 8.78 9.06
C ALA A 357 4.60 7.95 9.32
N ALA A 358 5.71 8.37 8.73
CA ALA A 358 7.04 7.78 8.94
C ALA A 358 7.97 8.76 9.67
N GLN A 359 8.49 8.36 10.83
CA GLN A 359 9.57 9.05 11.55
C GLN A 359 10.87 8.25 11.44
N TYR A 360 11.99 8.87 11.78
CA TYR A 360 13.29 8.19 11.77
C TYR A 360 14.22 8.68 12.89
N PHE A 361 15.20 7.84 13.19
CA PHE A 361 16.24 8.09 14.19
C PHE A 361 17.60 7.87 13.55
N VAL A 362 18.56 8.78 13.79
CA VAL A 362 19.95 8.62 13.35
C VAL A 362 20.82 8.31 14.57
N GLY A 363 21.77 7.40 14.40
CA GLY A 363 22.58 6.90 15.48
C GLY A 363 23.66 5.92 15.05
N ASP A 364 24.06 5.08 15.99
CA ASP A 364 25.02 4.00 15.79
C ASP A 364 24.40 2.64 16.15
N PHE A 365 24.88 1.58 15.52
CA PHE A 365 24.45 0.22 15.78
C PHE A 365 25.68 -0.70 15.85
N ASP A 366 25.76 -1.50 16.91
CA ASP A 366 26.90 -2.39 17.20
C ASP A 366 26.63 -3.87 16.88
N GLY A 367 25.53 -4.16 16.19
CA GLY A 367 25.03 -5.52 15.96
C GLY A 367 24.09 -6.04 17.05
N LYS A 368 23.81 -5.26 18.11
CA LYS A 368 22.91 -5.62 19.20
C LYS A 368 22.02 -4.46 19.65
N THR A 369 22.58 -3.26 19.78
CA THR A 369 21.94 -2.08 20.36
C THR A 369 22.02 -0.91 19.40
N PHE A 370 20.88 -0.28 19.14
CA PHE A 370 20.83 1.00 18.43
C PHE A 370 20.91 2.15 19.44
N THR A 371 21.86 3.06 19.24
CA THR A 371 22.07 4.24 20.10
C THR A 371 21.77 5.50 19.29
N CYS A 372 20.68 6.18 19.61
CA CYS A 372 20.26 7.40 18.92
C CYS A 372 21.14 8.60 19.31
N ASP A 373 21.53 9.40 18.32
CA ASP A 373 22.35 10.61 18.54
C ASP A 373 21.55 11.74 19.20
N THR A 374 20.25 11.83 18.91
CA THR A 374 19.40 12.92 19.38
C THR A 374 18.68 12.58 20.68
N LYS A 375 18.30 13.62 21.43
CA LYS A 375 17.51 13.48 22.65
C LYS A 375 16.12 12.87 22.38
N PRO A 376 15.50 12.22 23.37
CA PRO A 376 14.21 11.54 23.20
C PRO A 376 13.09 12.43 22.66
N GLU A 377 13.01 13.69 23.07
CA GLU A 377 11.95 14.61 22.64
C GLU A 377 12.04 15.06 21.16
N VAL A 378 13.15 14.77 20.47
CA VAL A 378 13.33 15.15 19.07
C VAL A 378 12.63 14.16 18.15
N THR A 379 11.67 14.65 17.36
CA THR A 379 11.02 13.87 16.31
C THR A 379 11.47 14.38 14.94
N LYS A 380 11.97 13.47 14.09
CA LYS A 380 12.31 13.76 12.71
C LYS A 380 11.37 12.97 11.79
N TRP A 381 10.69 13.67 10.90
CA TRP A 381 9.75 13.08 9.94
C TRP A 381 10.44 12.83 8.61
N MET A 382 10.18 11.67 8.01
CA MET A 382 10.76 11.27 6.72
C MET A 382 10.06 11.95 5.54
N ASP A 383 8.75 12.18 5.68
CA ASP A 383 7.89 12.85 4.72
C ASP A 383 6.92 13.75 5.47
N TYR A 384 6.70 14.96 4.96
CA TYR A 384 5.84 15.98 5.57
C TYR A 384 4.49 16.10 4.86
N GLY A 385 4.15 15.18 3.96
CA GLY A 385 2.81 14.98 3.43
C GLY A 385 1.98 14.08 4.33
N LYS A 386 0.71 13.89 3.97
CA LYS A 386 -0.22 13.07 4.75
C LYS A 386 -0.27 11.62 4.28
N ASP A 387 0.23 11.32 3.08
CA ASP A 387 0.05 10.03 2.40
C ASP A 387 1.38 9.30 2.17
N HIS A 388 2.16 9.12 3.24
CA HIS A 388 3.43 8.39 3.21
C HIS A 388 3.59 7.55 4.47
N TYR A 389 3.35 6.24 4.34
CA TYR A 389 3.37 5.30 5.46
C TYR A 389 4.00 3.95 5.09
N ALA A 390 4.26 3.11 6.09
CA ALA A 390 4.83 1.78 5.95
C ALA A 390 6.07 1.74 5.04
N THR A 391 6.94 2.74 5.17
CA THR A 391 8.13 2.88 4.32
C THR A 391 9.18 1.87 4.72
N VAL A 392 9.64 1.08 3.75
CA VAL A 392 10.72 0.08 3.89
C VAL A 392 11.63 0.12 2.66
N SER A 393 12.80 -0.48 2.77
CA SER A 393 13.87 -0.54 1.77
C SER A 393 13.93 -1.89 1.05
N TRP A 394 14.51 -1.89 -0.15
CA TRP A 394 14.88 -3.14 -0.83
C TRP A 394 16.12 -3.74 -0.21
N SER A 395 16.03 -5.00 0.22
CA SER A 395 17.22 -5.76 0.57
C SER A 395 18.02 -6.13 -0.68
N ASN A 396 19.35 -6.22 -0.53
CA ASN A 396 20.27 -6.59 -1.61
C ASN A 396 20.14 -5.71 -2.88
N ALA A 397 19.69 -4.45 -2.72
CA ALA A 397 19.66 -3.46 -3.80
C ALA A 397 21.07 -3.25 -4.39
N PRO A 398 21.18 -3.00 -5.71
CA PRO A 398 22.48 -2.84 -6.37
C PRO A 398 23.18 -1.54 -5.93
N ASP A 399 24.49 -1.50 -6.15
CA ASP A 399 25.34 -0.32 -5.92
C ASP A 399 25.30 0.24 -4.49
N ASP A 400 25.05 -0.63 -3.50
CA ASP A 400 24.88 -0.30 -2.08
C ASP A 400 23.83 0.81 -1.84
N ARG A 401 22.85 0.93 -2.74
CA ARG A 401 21.77 1.90 -2.62
C ARG A 401 20.79 1.49 -1.52
N HIS A 402 20.33 2.48 -0.76
CA HIS A 402 19.19 2.34 0.14
C HIS A 402 17.96 2.95 -0.50
N THR A 403 17.41 2.23 -1.47
CA THR A 403 16.17 2.60 -2.13
C THR A 403 14.98 2.14 -1.30
N VAL A 404 14.01 3.03 -1.10
CA VAL A 404 12.78 2.81 -0.34
C VAL A 404 11.53 3.07 -1.17
N ILE A 405 10.41 2.50 -0.73
CA ILE A 405 9.09 2.86 -1.21
C ILE A 405 8.10 2.86 -0.04
N ALA A 406 7.08 3.69 -0.10
CA ALA A 406 6.05 3.82 0.93
C ALA A 406 4.69 3.35 0.39
N TRP A 407 3.78 2.99 1.29
CA TRP A 407 2.35 3.01 1.01
C TRP A 407 1.88 4.47 0.90
N MET A 408 1.36 4.84 -0.28
CA MET A 408 0.87 6.18 -0.57
C MET A 408 -0.61 6.32 -0.19
N SER A 409 -0.87 6.34 1.12
CA SER A 409 -2.19 6.54 1.70
C SER A 409 -2.10 6.92 3.18
N ASN A 410 -3.25 7.05 3.84
CA ASN A 410 -3.34 7.29 5.27
C ASN A 410 -4.51 6.55 5.91
N TRP A 411 -4.26 5.87 7.03
CA TRP A 411 -5.28 5.09 7.75
C TRP A 411 -6.55 5.87 8.13
N GLN A 412 -6.50 7.20 8.27
CA GLN A 412 -7.68 8.02 8.59
C GLN A 412 -8.79 7.96 7.52
N TYR A 413 -8.43 7.73 6.27
CA TYR A 413 -9.38 7.77 5.15
C TYR A 413 -9.09 6.73 4.08
N ALA A 414 -8.14 5.82 4.30
CA ALA A 414 -7.74 4.84 3.30
C ALA A 414 -8.93 4.00 2.82
N ASN A 415 -9.93 3.70 3.65
CA ASN A 415 -11.14 2.96 3.23
C ASN A 415 -12.19 3.81 2.49
N ASN A 416 -12.00 5.13 2.40
CA ASN A 416 -13.00 6.08 1.92
C ASN A 416 -12.59 6.81 0.64
N VAL A 417 -11.36 6.62 0.16
CA VAL A 417 -10.90 7.23 -1.09
C VAL A 417 -11.81 6.81 -2.25
N PRO A 418 -12.05 7.69 -3.25
CA PRO A 418 -13.04 7.49 -4.30
C PRO A 418 -12.56 6.52 -5.41
N THR A 419 -12.03 5.35 -5.03
CA THR A 419 -11.67 4.24 -5.93
C THR A 419 -12.32 2.95 -5.43
N LYS A 420 -12.78 2.09 -6.36
CA LYS A 420 -13.55 0.87 -6.03
C LYS A 420 -12.89 -0.42 -6.50
N GLN A 421 -12.43 -0.52 -7.75
CA GLN A 421 -11.86 -1.75 -8.32
C GLN A 421 -10.47 -2.04 -7.76
N TYR A 422 -9.70 -1.00 -7.45
CA TYR A 422 -8.45 -1.09 -6.72
C TYR A 422 -8.45 -0.05 -5.60
N ARG A 423 -7.55 -0.23 -4.64
CA ARG A 423 -7.30 0.79 -3.64
C ARG A 423 -5.83 0.88 -3.26
N SER A 424 -5.41 2.13 -3.11
CA SER A 424 -4.05 2.55 -2.77
C SER A 424 -3.02 2.34 -3.89
N ALA A 425 -1.87 2.98 -3.69
CA ALA A 425 -0.68 2.88 -4.51
C ALA A 425 0.55 2.90 -3.60
N ASN A 426 1.72 2.62 -4.17
CA ASN A 426 2.98 2.97 -3.53
C ASN A 426 3.47 4.35 -4.00
N SER A 427 4.34 5.00 -3.21
CA SER A 427 5.03 6.24 -3.61
C SER A 427 5.98 6.00 -4.79
N LEU A 428 6.61 7.04 -5.31
CA LEU A 428 7.80 6.83 -6.13
C LEU A 428 8.88 6.08 -5.33
N PRO A 429 9.74 5.27 -5.99
CA PRO A 429 10.97 4.76 -5.40
C PRO A 429 11.92 5.93 -5.11
N ARG A 430 12.57 5.92 -3.94
CA ARG A 430 13.41 7.02 -3.46
C ARG A 430 14.71 6.49 -2.90
N ASP A 431 15.81 7.17 -3.20
CA ASP A 431 17.10 6.86 -2.58
C ASP A 431 17.30 7.71 -1.33
N LEU A 432 17.76 7.06 -0.27
CA LEU A 432 18.08 7.69 1.00
C LEU A 432 19.56 8.01 1.14
N GLY A 433 19.84 9.09 1.84
CA GLY A 433 21.16 9.47 2.32
C GLY A 433 21.03 10.36 3.54
N LEU A 434 22.15 10.90 4.01
CA LEU A 434 22.17 11.85 5.11
C LEU A 434 22.83 13.16 4.69
N TYR A 435 22.43 14.25 5.34
CA TYR A 435 23.18 15.50 5.34
C TYR A 435 23.35 16.02 6.77
N LYS A 436 24.42 16.77 6.99
CA LYS A 436 24.75 17.36 8.29
C LYS A 436 24.45 18.85 8.30
N VAL A 437 23.82 19.33 9.37
CA VAL A 437 23.54 20.77 9.57
C VAL A 437 24.46 21.33 10.66
N GLY A 438 25.40 22.19 10.26
CA GLY A 438 26.44 22.73 11.15
C GLY A 438 27.32 21.63 11.74
N ASP A 439 27.73 21.80 13.00
CA ASP A 439 28.55 20.80 13.72
C ASP A 439 27.70 19.71 14.42
N GLY A 440 26.37 19.73 14.28
CA GLY A 440 25.44 18.99 15.15
C GLY A 440 24.72 17.81 14.49
N ASP A 441 23.52 18.06 13.96
CA ASP A 441 22.54 17.01 13.66
C ASP A 441 22.61 16.47 12.22
N TYR A 442 22.31 15.18 12.09
CA TYR A 442 22.12 14.48 10.83
C TYR A 442 20.62 14.40 10.47
N TYR A 443 20.30 14.62 9.20
CA TYR A 443 18.94 14.53 8.67
C TYR A 443 18.93 13.71 7.38
N LEU A 444 17.83 13.02 7.11
CA LEU A 444 17.64 12.30 5.85
C LEU A 444 17.64 13.26 4.66
N THR A 445 18.38 12.90 3.62
CA THR A 445 18.10 13.33 2.25
C THR A 445 17.29 12.24 1.56
N THR A 446 16.19 12.63 0.93
CA THR A 446 15.34 11.73 0.15
C THR A 446 15.18 12.28 -1.25
N VAL A 447 15.68 11.57 -2.25
CA VAL A 447 15.58 11.98 -3.66
C VAL A 447 14.87 10.90 -4.49
N PRO A 448 14.11 11.26 -5.54
CA PRO A 448 13.55 10.27 -6.45
C PRO A 448 14.67 9.40 -7.02
N ALA A 449 14.47 8.08 -7.05
CA ALA A 449 15.42 7.15 -7.63
C ALA A 449 15.74 7.54 -9.08
N PRO A 450 16.99 7.40 -9.55
CA PRO A 450 17.40 7.80 -10.90
C PRO A 450 16.57 7.14 -12.01
N GLU A 451 16.02 5.96 -11.78
CA GLU A 451 15.14 5.27 -12.71
C GLU A 451 13.87 6.06 -13.06
N THR A 452 13.41 6.94 -12.16
CA THR A 452 12.27 7.84 -12.42
C THR A 452 12.51 8.79 -13.60
N LEU A 453 13.76 9.05 -13.99
CA LEU A 453 14.09 9.84 -15.17
C LEU A 453 13.64 9.17 -16.47
N ALA A 454 13.52 7.84 -16.51
CA ALA A 454 13.05 7.09 -17.66
C ALA A 454 11.55 7.34 -17.96
N LEU A 455 10.78 7.83 -16.97
CA LEU A 455 9.38 8.21 -17.15
C LEU A 455 9.21 9.45 -18.03
N ARG A 456 10.26 10.26 -18.23
CA ARG A 456 10.16 11.50 -19.02
C ARG A 456 9.86 11.18 -20.48
N GLY A 457 8.70 11.62 -20.95
CA GLY A 457 8.29 11.51 -22.34
C GLY A 457 9.18 12.33 -23.29
N LYS A 458 9.04 12.06 -24.59
CA LYS A 458 9.91 12.65 -25.62
C LYS A 458 9.76 14.16 -25.77
N LYS A 459 8.58 14.71 -25.49
CA LYS A 459 8.28 16.14 -25.65
C LYS A 459 8.43 16.85 -24.31
N THR A 460 9.31 17.83 -24.23
CA THR A 460 9.46 18.69 -23.05
C THR A 460 8.78 20.03 -23.28
N MET A 461 8.14 20.58 -22.25
CA MET A 461 7.59 21.94 -22.24
C MET A 461 8.54 22.84 -21.47
N ASP A 462 9.44 23.51 -22.19
CA ASP A 462 10.42 24.43 -21.61
C ASP A 462 9.89 25.87 -21.63
N TYR A 463 9.78 26.46 -20.44
CA TYR A 463 9.31 27.84 -20.26
C TYR A 463 10.45 28.81 -19.91
N GLY A 464 11.66 28.31 -19.69
CA GLY A 464 12.86 29.09 -19.37
C GLY A 464 12.70 30.03 -18.17
N ALA A 465 13.50 31.09 -18.17
CA ALA A 465 13.54 32.08 -17.10
C ALA A 465 12.48 33.19 -17.28
N PHE A 466 11.82 33.60 -16.20
CA PHE A 466 10.92 34.76 -16.20
C PHE A 466 10.82 35.39 -14.80
N SER A 467 10.22 36.58 -14.72
CA SER A 467 9.95 37.25 -13.43
C SER A 467 8.47 37.16 -13.10
N VAL A 468 8.17 36.98 -11.82
CA VAL A 468 6.81 36.93 -11.27
C VAL A 468 6.65 37.95 -10.16
N GLY A 469 5.43 38.44 -9.99
CA GLY A 469 5.03 39.32 -8.90
C GLY A 469 3.59 39.00 -8.49
N LYS A 470 2.91 39.96 -7.87
CA LYS A 470 1.56 39.77 -7.30
C LYS A 470 0.51 39.30 -8.31
N ASN A 471 0.54 39.78 -9.55
CA ASN A 471 -0.44 39.39 -10.59
C ASN A 471 -0.23 37.97 -11.12
N GLY A 472 0.90 37.34 -10.76
CA GLY A 472 1.26 36.00 -11.17
C GLY A 472 1.59 35.84 -12.66
N VAL A 473 2.08 34.65 -13.01
CA VAL A 473 2.28 34.19 -14.39
C VAL A 473 1.77 32.76 -14.47
N ALA A 474 0.90 32.49 -15.45
CA ALA A 474 0.35 31.16 -15.70
C ALA A 474 1.04 30.49 -16.90
N LYS A 475 1.31 29.19 -16.76
CA LYS A 475 1.85 28.30 -17.79
C LYS A 475 0.95 27.09 -17.93
N LYS A 476 0.88 26.54 -19.14
CA LYS A 476 0.07 25.35 -19.39
C LYS A 476 0.79 24.11 -18.84
N LEU A 477 0.03 23.17 -18.30
CA LEU A 477 0.48 21.81 -18.07
C LEU A 477 0.04 20.94 -19.26
N PRO A 478 0.65 19.76 -19.46
CA PRO A 478 0.18 18.84 -20.49
C PRO A 478 -1.28 18.45 -20.25
N VAL A 479 -1.97 18.09 -21.32
CA VAL A 479 -3.30 17.46 -21.29
C VAL A 479 -3.23 15.96 -21.61
N ALA A 480 -2.13 15.54 -22.25
CA ALA A 480 -1.88 14.13 -22.54
C ALA A 480 -1.78 13.33 -21.24
N ASN A 481 -2.15 12.04 -21.31
CA ASN A 481 -2.14 11.12 -20.16
C ASN A 481 -2.85 11.67 -18.92
N ASN A 482 -3.91 12.47 -19.07
CA ASN A 482 -4.63 13.09 -17.94
C ASN A 482 -3.77 14.05 -17.09
N GLY A 483 -2.89 14.83 -17.73
CA GLY A 483 -2.14 15.92 -17.07
C GLY A 483 -0.96 15.47 -16.21
N ILE A 484 -0.60 14.19 -16.33
CA ILE A 484 0.51 13.58 -15.60
C ILE A 484 1.84 14.17 -16.08
N CYS A 485 2.64 14.67 -15.15
CA CYS A 485 3.93 15.29 -15.47
C CYS A 485 4.89 15.37 -14.27
N GLU A 486 6.17 15.53 -14.58
CA GLU A 486 7.17 16.07 -13.66
C GLU A 486 7.36 17.57 -13.95
N VAL A 487 7.42 18.40 -12.91
CA VAL A 487 7.77 19.82 -13.00
C VAL A 487 9.08 20.05 -12.27
N ASN A 488 10.07 20.58 -12.97
CA ASN A 488 11.31 21.08 -12.39
C ASN A 488 11.28 22.61 -12.36
N LEU A 489 11.42 23.17 -11.16
CA LEU A 489 11.26 24.60 -10.93
C LEU A 489 12.39 25.16 -10.06
N GLU A 490 13.12 26.13 -10.62
CA GLU A 490 14.12 26.90 -9.89
C GLU A 490 13.60 28.30 -9.58
N LEU A 491 13.64 28.70 -8.31
CA LEU A 491 13.16 29.99 -7.83
C LEU A 491 14.30 30.77 -7.18
N ASP A 492 14.34 32.07 -7.44
CA ASP A 492 15.03 33.08 -6.64
C ASP A 492 13.99 34.10 -6.18
N ALA A 493 13.57 33.98 -4.93
CA ALA A 493 12.49 34.77 -4.37
C ALA A 493 12.80 36.27 -4.28
N ARG A 494 14.05 36.72 -4.48
CA ARG A 494 14.48 38.15 -4.47
C ARG A 494 13.91 38.95 -3.29
N THR A 495 12.76 39.63 -3.48
CA THR A 495 12.11 40.49 -2.47
C THR A 495 10.74 39.98 -2.02
N ALA A 496 10.30 38.81 -2.51
CA ALA A 496 9.06 38.17 -2.09
C ALA A 496 9.17 37.62 -0.66
N GLY A 497 8.07 37.69 0.10
CA GLY A 497 7.96 37.02 1.40
C GLY A 497 7.46 35.60 1.27
N LYS A 498 6.56 35.36 0.30
CA LYS A 498 6.02 34.07 -0.09
C LYS A 498 5.99 33.94 -1.61
N VAL A 499 6.22 32.72 -2.09
CA VAL A 499 6.02 32.35 -3.49
C VAL A 499 4.98 31.23 -3.52
N ASN A 500 3.85 31.48 -4.19
CA ASN A 500 2.78 30.50 -4.36
C ASN A 500 2.87 29.88 -5.75
N ILE A 501 2.81 28.56 -5.80
CA ILE A 501 2.74 27.74 -7.01
C ILE A 501 1.39 27.03 -6.97
N THR A 502 0.49 27.36 -7.88
CA THR A 502 -0.88 26.83 -7.90
C THR A 502 -1.07 25.95 -9.12
N LEU A 503 -1.39 24.68 -8.88
CA LEU A 503 -1.89 23.75 -9.90
C LEU A 503 -3.42 23.90 -9.94
N SER A 504 -4.00 24.12 -11.12
CA SER A 504 -5.44 24.31 -11.26
C SER A 504 -6.01 23.77 -12.58
N ASN A 505 -7.33 23.64 -12.61
CA ASN A 505 -8.10 23.21 -13.79
C ASN A 505 -9.29 24.15 -14.09
N PRO A 506 -9.97 23.99 -15.24
CA PRO A 506 -11.09 24.84 -15.63
C PRO A 506 -12.34 24.73 -14.72
N LYS A 507 -12.43 23.69 -13.87
CA LYS A 507 -13.48 23.54 -12.86
C LYS A 507 -13.24 24.38 -11.61
N GLY A 508 -12.09 25.04 -11.51
CA GLY A 508 -11.72 25.85 -10.33
C GLY A 508 -11.13 25.05 -9.18
N GLU A 509 -10.88 23.76 -9.39
CA GLU A 509 -10.15 22.91 -8.44
C GLU A 509 -8.67 23.26 -8.48
N GLN A 510 -8.02 23.19 -7.33
CA GLN A 510 -6.63 23.59 -7.19
C GLN A 510 -5.92 22.96 -6.01
N THR A 511 -4.61 22.78 -6.18
CA THR A 511 -3.66 22.52 -5.09
C THR A 511 -2.65 23.66 -5.07
N VAL A 512 -2.42 24.26 -3.90
CA VAL A 512 -1.52 25.42 -3.74
C VAL A 512 -0.29 25.03 -2.94
N LEU A 513 0.88 25.12 -3.55
CA LEU A 513 2.17 24.94 -2.91
C LEU A 513 2.77 26.30 -2.57
N THR A 514 3.28 26.48 -1.35
CA THR A 514 3.76 27.79 -0.88
C THR A 514 5.14 27.68 -0.25
N TYR A 515 6.13 28.36 -0.82
CA TYR A 515 7.36 28.68 -0.10
C TYR A 515 7.13 29.94 0.74
N ASN A 516 7.24 29.82 2.06
CA ASN A 516 7.20 30.95 2.98
C ASN A 516 8.62 31.21 3.50
N LEU A 517 9.24 32.28 2.99
CA LEU A 517 10.63 32.60 3.33
C LEU A 517 10.79 33.33 4.66
N THR A 518 9.68 33.78 5.26
CA THR A 518 9.73 34.38 6.60
C THR A 518 9.83 33.29 7.65
N ASP A 519 9.10 32.19 7.44
CA ASP A 519 9.02 31.06 8.39
C ASP A 519 9.92 29.89 7.99
N ASN A 520 10.65 30.01 6.87
CA ASN A 520 11.44 28.94 6.24
C ASN A 520 10.64 27.63 6.14
N SER A 521 9.46 27.70 5.52
CA SER A 521 8.57 26.55 5.37
C SER A 521 8.08 26.38 3.94
N PHE A 522 7.77 25.13 3.61
CA PHE A 522 7.07 24.75 2.39
C PHE A 522 5.71 24.16 2.79
N GLY A 523 4.63 24.61 2.17
CA GLY A 523 3.29 24.09 2.44
C GLY A 523 2.59 23.59 1.20
N MET A 524 1.72 22.59 1.36
CA MET A 524 0.83 22.09 0.30
C MET A 524 -0.62 22.10 0.80
N ASP A 525 -1.44 22.96 0.21
CA ASP A 525 -2.87 23.09 0.48
C ASP A 525 -3.69 22.33 -0.56
N ARG A 526 -4.32 21.23 -0.12
CA ARG A 526 -5.23 20.41 -0.93
C ARG A 526 -6.71 20.59 -0.58
N THR A 527 -7.07 21.61 0.20
CA THR A 527 -8.46 21.81 0.66
C THR A 527 -9.47 22.01 -0.47
N ARG A 528 -8.99 22.37 -1.67
CA ARG A 528 -9.79 22.55 -2.90
C ARG A 528 -9.28 21.69 -4.06
N SER A 529 -8.63 20.57 -3.79
CA SER A 529 -7.95 19.75 -4.81
C SER A 529 -8.88 18.99 -5.75
N GLY A 530 -10.19 19.01 -5.52
CA GLY A 530 -11.19 18.23 -6.26
C GLY A 530 -12.18 17.61 -5.29
N LEU A 531 -12.43 16.31 -5.41
CA LEU A 531 -13.17 15.54 -4.41
C LEU A 531 -12.40 15.53 -3.09
N THR A 532 -13.03 16.01 -2.02
CA THR A 532 -12.44 16.09 -0.67
C THR A 532 -13.42 15.72 0.44
N ASP A 533 -14.70 15.53 0.12
CA ASP A 533 -15.81 15.36 1.06
C ASP A 533 -16.03 13.90 1.51
N PHE A 534 -15.34 12.94 0.89
CA PHE A 534 -15.37 11.52 1.28
C PHE A 534 -14.78 11.27 2.67
N SER A 535 -13.99 12.20 3.23
CA SER A 535 -13.55 12.18 4.62
C SER A 535 -13.31 13.60 5.14
N LYS A 536 -13.76 13.86 6.37
CA LYS A 536 -13.50 15.13 7.08
C LYS A 536 -12.00 15.40 7.32
N ASP A 537 -11.19 14.34 7.35
CA ASP A 537 -9.75 14.41 7.64
C ASP A 537 -8.92 14.55 6.36
N PHE A 538 -9.53 14.48 5.18
CA PHE A 538 -8.83 14.61 3.91
C PHE A 538 -8.40 16.06 3.58
N PRO A 539 -9.28 17.08 3.58
CA PRO A 539 -8.87 18.45 3.26
C PRO A 539 -7.86 18.96 4.31
N ALA A 540 -6.64 19.23 3.88
CA ALA A 540 -5.53 19.58 4.77
C ALA A 540 -4.56 20.56 4.11
N ILE A 541 -3.81 21.27 4.96
CA ILE A 541 -2.62 22.03 4.59
C ILE A 541 -1.45 21.36 5.30
N THR A 542 -0.57 20.69 4.55
CA THR A 542 0.64 20.08 5.10
C THR A 542 1.80 21.06 5.06
N LEU A 543 2.75 20.95 5.99
CA LEU A 543 3.86 21.88 6.19
C LEU A 543 5.18 21.15 6.46
N ALA A 544 6.24 21.56 5.78
CA ALA A 544 7.61 21.08 5.98
C ALA A 544 8.51 22.24 6.36
N PRO A 545 9.54 22.03 7.19
CA PRO A 545 10.67 22.93 7.23
C PRO A 545 11.32 22.97 5.85
N ALA A 546 11.56 24.17 5.33
CA ALA A 546 12.24 24.39 4.07
C ALA A 546 13.65 24.94 4.32
N PRO A 547 14.60 24.66 3.42
CA PRO A 547 15.94 25.19 3.50
C PRO A 547 15.96 26.71 3.52
N GLN A 548 16.80 27.28 4.39
CA GLN A 548 16.97 28.73 4.46
C GLN A 548 17.54 29.28 3.15
N GLY A 549 17.10 30.49 2.80
CA GLY A 549 17.61 31.22 1.66
C GLY A 549 16.56 31.50 0.58
N ARG A 550 16.96 32.33 -0.38
CA ARG A 550 16.06 32.82 -1.43
C ARG A 550 16.02 31.91 -2.65
N LYS A 551 17.03 31.06 -2.82
CA LYS A 551 17.11 30.11 -3.92
C LYS A 551 16.51 28.79 -3.49
N GLN A 552 15.48 28.34 -4.22
CA GLN A 552 14.78 27.10 -3.95
C GLN A 552 14.72 26.29 -5.25
N HIS A 553 14.83 24.96 -5.14
CA HIS A 553 14.65 24.05 -6.25
C HIS A 553 13.58 23.03 -5.85
N LEU A 554 12.58 22.87 -6.71
CA LEU A 554 11.46 21.99 -6.48
C LEU A 554 11.29 21.05 -7.67
N ARG A 555 11.20 19.75 -7.37
CA ARG A 555 10.73 18.74 -8.32
C ARG A 555 9.34 18.29 -7.87
N LEU A 556 8.34 18.41 -8.74
CA LEU A 556 6.97 17.95 -8.47
C LEU A 556 6.64 16.81 -9.41
N PHE A 557 6.11 15.72 -8.88
CA PHE A 557 5.53 14.63 -9.66
C PHE A 557 4.02 14.67 -9.47
N ILE A 558 3.30 14.83 -10.57
CA ILE A 558 1.84 14.95 -10.60
C ILE A 558 1.32 13.71 -11.34
N ASP A 559 0.56 12.88 -10.63
CA ASP A 559 -0.19 11.75 -11.19
C ASP A 559 -1.70 12.03 -11.10
N ARG A 560 -2.55 11.10 -11.56
CA ARG A 560 -4.01 11.27 -11.59
C ARG A 560 -4.62 11.55 -10.22
N CYS A 561 -4.03 11.03 -9.16
CA CYS A 561 -4.51 11.21 -7.80
C CYS A 561 -3.44 11.48 -6.74
N SER A 562 -2.24 11.91 -7.15
CA SER A 562 -1.17 12.21 -6.20
C SER A 562 -0.29 13.36 -6.67
N ILE A 563 0.29 14.05 -5.68
CA ILE A 563 1.36 15.02 -5.87
C ILE A 563 2.47 14.68 -4.87
N GLU A 564 3.66 14.41 -5.40
CA GLU A 564 4.88 14.29 -4.60
C GLU A 564 5.80 15.48 -4.87
N ALA A 565 6.21 16.18 -3.82
CA ALA A 565 7.06 17.35 -3.89
C ALA A 565 8.40 17.08 -3.21
N PHE A 566 9.49 17.23 -3.96
CA PHE A 566 10.85 17.03 -3.48
C PHE A 566 11.64 18.35 -3.53
N ASP A 567 12.29 18.70 -2.42
CA ASP A 567 13.40 19.67 -2.47
C ASP A 567 14.48 19.14 -3.42
N GLY A 568 15.12 20.03 -4.18
CA GLY A 568 16.12 19.64 -5.17
C GLY A 568 17.29 18.83 -4.60
N GLU A 569 17.63 19.05 -3.34
CA GLU A 569 18.67 18.31 -2.62
C GLU A 569 18.11 17.22 -1.68
N GLY A 570 16.80 16.98 -1.72
CA GLY A 570 16.11 15.98 -0.93
C GLY A 570 15.96 16.32 0.55
N ARG A 571 16.13 17.58 0.96
CA ARG A 571 16.10 17.97 2.39
C ARG A 571 14.71 17.96 3.02
N PHE A 572 13.67 17.97 2.19
CA PHE A 572 12.31 17.62 2.57
C PHE A 572 11.60 16.95 1.39
N VAL A 573 10.57 16.17 1.72
CA VAL A 573 9.61 15.60 0.76
C VAL A 573 8.20 15.75 1.31
N MET A 574 7.21 15.90 0.44
CA MET A 574 5.80 15.79 0.77
C MET A 574 5.06 14.91 -0.22
N THR A 575 4.31 13.94 0.30
CA THR A 575 3.43 13.07 -0.47
C THR A 575 1.98 13.30 -0.08
N ASN A 576 1.15 13.75 -1.03
CA ASN A 576 -0.28 13.93 -0.79
C ASN A 576 -1.09 13.35 -1.94
N LEU A 577 -2.10 12.57 -1.60
CA LEU A 577 -3.20 12.24 -2.49
C LEU A 577 -4.03 13.48 -2.78
N VAL A 578 -4.57 13.54 -4.00
CA VAL A 578 -5.53 14.54 -4.50
C VAL A 578 -6.53 13.83 -5.40
N PHE A 579 -7.76 14.33 -5.54
CA PHE A 579 -8.76 13.69 -6.41
C PHE A 579 -9.45 14.71 -7.33
N PRO A 580 -8.71 15.34 -8.25
CA PRO A 580 -9.25 16.35 -9.15
C PRO A 580 -10.23 15.72 -10.16
N THR A 581 -11.43 16.29 -10.30
CA THR A 581 -12.44 15.74 -11.24
C THR A 581 -12.06 15.98 -12.71
N GLU A 582 -11.18 16.95 -12.95
CA GLU A 582 -10.47 17.13 -14.23
C GLU A 582 -8.97 17.31 -13.99
N PRO A 583 -8.09 16.84 -14.89
CA PRO A 583 -6.66 17.07 -14.76
C PRO A 583 -6.29 18.53 -14.49
N TYR A 584 -5.28 18.77 -13.64
CA TYR A 584 -4.67 20.09 -13.55
C TYR A 584 -4.03 20.44 -14.89
N THR A 585 -4.44 21.55 -15.48
CA THR A 585 -3.98 21.97 -16.82
C THR A 585 -3.21 23.29 -16.80
N THR A 586 -3.12 23.92 -15.63
CA THR A 586 -2.43 25.19 -15.45
C THR A 586 -1.55 25.15 -14.20
N LEU A 587 -0.31 25.62 -14.36
CA LEU A 587 0.58 25.97 -13.25
C LEU A 587 0.72 27.49 -13.23
N SER A 588 0.37 28.13 -12.13
CA SER A 588 0.57 29.56 -11.95
C SER A 588 1.50 29.87 -10.79
N ILE A 589 2.37 30.85 -10.97
CA ILE A 589 3.33 31.28 -9.94
C ILE A 589 3.06 32.75 -9.62
N SER A 590 2.87 33.05 -8.34
CA SER A 590 2.62 34.41 -7.83
C SER A 590 3.42 34.67 -6.55
N THR A 591 3.49 35.93 -6.13
CA THR A 591 4.08 36.32 -4.84
C THR A 591 3.08 37.08 -3.99
N ASP A 592 3.24 37.03 -2.67
CA ASP A 592 2.45 37.84 -1.73
C ASP A 592 2.74 39.34 -1.91
N LYS A 593 4.02 39.67 -2.06
CA LYS A 593 4.60 40.99 -2.28
C LYS A 593 5.90 40.85 -3.08
N GLY A 594 6.52 41.98 -3.43
CA GLY A 594 7.82 42.00 -4.09
C GLY A 594 7.82 41.29 -5.45
N ARG A 595 8.98 40.76 -5.84
CA ARG A 595 9.16 39.98 -7.06
C ARG A 595 9.95 38.71 -6.76
N CYS A 596 9.73 37.67 -7.55
CA CYS A 596 10.54 36.45 -7.60
C CYS A 596 11.02 36.26 -9.05
N ARG A 597 12.22 35.70 -9.25
CA ARG A 597 12.71 35.23 -10.54
C ARG A 597 12.54 33.72 -10.58
N VAL A 598 11.86 33.23 -11.59
CA VAL A 598 11.94 31.82 -12.00
C VAL A 598 13.22 31.71 -12.83
N GLY A 599 14.21 30.96 -12.32
CA GLY A 599 15.48 30.71 -12.98
C GLY A 599 15.31 29.78 -14.18
N ASN A 600 14.53 28.73 -13.96
CA ASN A 600 14.10 27.78 -14.97
C ASN A 600 12.75 27.17 -14.57
N LEU A 601 11.90 26.86 -15.56
CA LEU A 601 10.71 26.05 -15.40
C LEU A 601 10.62 25.09 -16.58
N THR A 602 10.72 23.81 -16.28
CA THR A 602 10.63 22.74 -17.28
C THR A 602 9.57 21.74 -16.84
N VAL A 603 8.67 21.37 -17.75
CA VAL A 603 7.63 20.37 -17.50
C VAL A 603 7.85 19.19 -18.45
N TYR A 604 7.97 18.00 -17.87
CA TYR A 604 8.09 16.73 -18.58
C TYR A 604 6.76 15.98 -18.45
N PRO A 605 5.95 15.88 -19.52
CA PRO A 605 4.91 14.87 -19.59
C PRO A 605 5.51 13.49 -19.31
N LEU A 606 4.86 12.70 -18.46
CA LEU A 606 5.36 11.36 -18.12
C LEU A 606 4.65 10.28 -18.93
N GLU A 607 5.40 9.24 -19.28
CA GLU A 607 4.97 8.08 -20.05
C GLU A 607 5.51 6.81 -19.38
N VAL A 608 4.72 5.74 -19.36
CA VAL A 608 5.15 4.40 -18.94
C VAL A 608 5.10 3.46 -20.15
N GLU A 609 6.00 2.48 -20.21
CA GLU A 609 5.88 1.43 -21.21
C GLU A 609 4.68 0.55 -20.83
N ASN A 610 3.58 0.69 -21.57
CA ASN A 610 2.33 -0.01 -21.29
C ASN A 610 2.47 -1.53 -21.46
N ASN A 611 2.98 -2.23 -20.44
CA ASN A 611 2.94 -3.70 -20.36
C ASN A 611 1.52 -4.24 -20.11
N LEU A 612 0.55 -3.37 -19.80
CA LEU A 612 -0.87 -3.72 -19.62
C LEU A 612 -1.69 -3.74 -20.92
N THR A 613 -1.08 -3.43 -22.08
CA THR A 613 -1.76 -3.68 -23.36
C THR A 613 -1.47 -5.10 -23.80
N ILE A 614 -2.32 -6.05 -23.39
CA ILE A 614 -2.41 -7.34 -24.09
C ILE A 614 -2.63 -7.00 -25.57
N LYS A 615 -1.61 -7.20 -26.40
CA LYS A 615 -1.74 -7.07 -27.85
C LYS A 615 -2.90 -7.98 -28.24
N LYS A 616 -4.03 -7.38 -28.65
CA LYS A 616 -5.07 -8.08 -29.40
C LYS A 616 -4.41 -8.57 -30.69
N ASN A 617 -3.89 -9.79 -30.66
CA ASN A 617 -3.63 -10.53 -31.88
C ASN A 617 -5.01 -10.86 -32.45
N ILE A 618 -5.51 -9.96 -33.28
CA ILE A 618 -6.61 -10.26 -34.21
C ILE A 618 -6.01 -11.26 -35.20
N VAL A 619 -6.26 -12.54 -34.95
CA VAL A 619 -6.11 -13.58 -35.97
C VAL A 619 -7.18 -13.31 -37.02
N LYS A 620 -6.76 -13.09 -38.27
CA LYS A 620 -7.65 -13.11 -39.44
C LYS A 620 -8.07 -14.53 -39.75
#